data_AF-A0A1L3MWA7-F1
#
_entry.id   AF-A0A1L3MWA7-F1
#
_cell.length_a   1.000
_cell.length_b   1.000
_cell.length_c   1.000
_cell.angle_alpha   90.00
_cell.angle_beta   90.00
_cell.angle_gamma   90.00
#
_symmetry.space_group_name_H-M   'P 1'
#
loop_
_entity.id
_entity.type
_entity.pdbx_description
1 polymer ?
#
loop_
_entity_poly.entity_id
_entity_poly.type
_entity_poly.pdbx_seq_one_letter_code
_entity_poly.pdbx_strand_id
1 'polypeptide(L)'
;MIGQRVRELRKRKNMTLRELAAELEIPFTTLGNYERGDRSPDFGFVLDVAKYFNVSIDFLTKGDDHINYDEYLVSRYTKDINTMLNKANPEVREKILDIHDQIFFITCEHAVSGASKPNNKELELVQQIVNFLLRMKNNFGMGIKEDGFTPSTKFELAKLYLKEKQDIDKSFNELFELHIERSIK
;
A
#
# COMPACT_ATOMS: atom_id res chain seq x y z
N MET A 1 7.33 -25.97 -1.88
CA MET A 1 7.15 -24.50 -1.97
C MET A 1 7.22 -23.83 -0.61
N ILE A 2 6.31 -24.12 0.33
CA ILE A 2 6.31 -23.52 1.69
C ILE A 2 7.65 -23.74 2.41
N GLY A 3 8.14 -24.97 2.44
CA GLY A 3 9.42 -25.29 3.10
C GLY A 3 10.63 -24.51 2.56
N GLN A 4 10.67 -24.24 1.26
CA GLN A 4 11.75 -23.44 0.65
C GLN A 4 11.68 -21.98 1.12
N ARG A 5 10.47 -21.39 1.19
CA ARG A 5 10.26 -20.03 1.73
C ARG A 5 10.64 -19.93 3.22
N VAL A 6 10.27 -20.93 4.02
CA VAL A 6 10.70 -21.02 5.43
C VAL A 6 12.23 -21.05 5.54
N ARG A 7 12.89 -21.86 4.70
CA ARG A 7 14.35 -21.95 4.62
C ARG A 7 15.00 -20.63 4.23
N GLU A 8 14.42 -19.90 3.29
CA GLU A 8 14.87 -18.58 2.87
C GLU A 8 14.77 -17.57 4.01
N LEU A 9 13.61 -17.46 4.66
CA LEU A 9 13.39 -16.56 5.80
C LEU A 9 14.34 -16.85 6.95
N ARG A 10 14.54 -18.14 7.28
CA ARG A 10 15.49 -18.59 8.30
C ARG A 10 16.91 -18.12 7.99
N LYS A 11 17.36 -18.33 6.75
CA LYS A 11 18.69 -17.91 6.30
C LYS A 11 18.85 -16.40 6.29
N ARG A 12 17.82 -15.63 5.90
CA ARG A 12 17.83 -14.16 5.94
C ARG A 12 17.98 -13.61 7.37
N LYS A 13 17.39 -14.27 8.37
CA LYS A 13 17.61 -13.97 9.79
C LYS A 13 18.92 -14.56 10.36
N ASN A 14 19.78 -15.17 9.53
CA ASN A 14 21.02 -15.85 9.96
C ASN A 14 20.82 -16.93 11.03
N MET A 15 19.67 -17.60 11.04
CA MET A 15 19.35 -18.59 12.06
C MET A 15 19.76 -20.01 11.62
N THR A 16 20.24 -20.80 12.58
CA THR A 16 20.40 -22.24 12.41
C THR A 16 19.05 -22.94 12.41
N LEU A 17 19.01 -24.16 11.86
CA LEU A 17 17.79 -24.97 11.84
C LEU A 17 17.30 -25.33 13.26
N ARG A 18 18.23 -25.40 14.24
CA ARG A 18 17.87 -25.65 15.64
C ARG A 18 17.28 -24.42 16.32
N GLU A 19 17.83 -23.24 16.04
CA GLU A 19 17.31 -21.98 16.58
C GLU A 19 15.88 -21.74 16.12
N LEU A 20 15.59 -21.82 14.81
CA LEU A 20 14.22 -21.60 14.35
C LEU A 20 13.25 -22.67 14.86
N ALA A 21 13.69 -23.92 14.98
CA ALA A 21 12.87 -24.98 15.52
C ALA A 21 12.52 -24.73 17.00
N ALA A 22 13.46 -24.19 17.78
CA ALA A 22 13.21 -23.80 19.16
C ALA A 22 12.22 -22.62 19.26
N GLU A 23 12.39 -21.59 18.44
CA GLU A 23 11.49 -20.42 18.40
C GLU A 23 10.06 -20.78 17.97
N LEU A 24 9.91 -21.77 17.07
CA LEU A 24 8.61 -22.26 16.60
C LEU A 24 8.09 -23.43 17.44
N GLU A 25 8.75 -23.81 18.53
CA GLU A 25 8.38 -24.90 19.42
C GLU A 25 8.13 -26.26 18.73
N ILE A 26 8.91 -26.57 17.69
CA ILE A 26 8.83 -27.85 16.96
C ILE A 26 10.15 -28.63 16.98
N PRO A 27 10.13 -29.96 16.78
CA PRO A 27 11.36 -30.72 16.64
C PRO A 27 12.19 -30.24 15.44
N PHE A 28 13.51 -30.09 15.61
CA PHE A 28 14.40 -29.66 14.52
C PHE A 28 14.34 -30.59 13.30
N THR A 29 14.13 -31.89 13.51
CA THR A 29 13.95 -32.89 12.45
C THR A 29 12.69 -32.61 11.63
N THR A 30 11.60 -32.23 12.30
CA THR A 30 10.34 -31.82 11.66
C THR A 30 10.54 -30.58 10.79
N LEU A 31 11.19 -29.54 11.31
CA LEU A 31 11.51 -28.33 10.53
C LEU A 31 12.39 -28.68 9.31
N GLY A 32 13.38 -29.55 9.50
CA GLY A 32 14.26 -30.00 8.41
C GLY A 32 13.51 -30.75 7.32
N ASN A 33 12.56 -31.60 7.68
CA ASN A 33 11.70 -32.32 6.74
C ASN A 33 10.78 -31.35 5.97
N TYR A 34 10.24 -30.34 6.65
CA TYR A 34 9.47 -29.28 5.99
C TYR A 34 10.32 -28.51 4.99
N GLU A 35 11.49 -28.01 5.40
CA GLU A 35 12.36 -27.20 4.53
C GLU A 35 12.88 -27.93 3.29
N ARG A 36 13.11 -29.23 3.37
CA ARG A 36 13.51 -30.06 2.23
C ARG A 36 12.34 -30.47 1.33
N GLY A 37 11.11 -30.36 1.83
CA GLY A 37 9.91 -30.83 1.13
C GLY A 37 9.64 -32.33 1.32
N ASP A 38 10.32 -32.98 2.25
CA ASP A 38 10.10 -34.39 2.60
C ASP A 38 8.74 -34.59 3.29
N ARG A 39 8.22 -33.55 3.93
CA ARG A 39 6.90 -33.52 4.57
C ARG A 39 6.22 -32.18 4.32
N SER A 40 4.91 -32.19 4.11
CA SER A 40 4.11 -30.98 4.04
C SER A 40 3.82 -30.44 5.45
N PRO A 41 4.08 -29.15 5.73
CA PRO A 41 3.65 -28.52 6.96
C PRO A 41 2.12 -28.43 7.03
N ASP A 42 1.58 -28.50 8.24
CA ASP A 42 0.17 -28.22 8.49
C ASP A 42 -0.10 -26.70 8.55
N PHE A 43 -1.38 -26.35 8.57
CA PHE A 43 -1.79 -24.95 8.59
C PHE A 43 -1.38 -24.22 9.89
N GLY A 44 -1.32 -24.92 11.02
CA GLY A 44 -0.89 -24.35 12.29
C GLY A 44 0.55 -23.86 12.21
N PHE A 45 1.46 -24.72 11.75
CA PHE A 45 2.85 -24.36 11.51
C PHE A 45 2.99 -23.16 10.55
N VAL A 46 2.19 -23.13 9.47
CA VAL A 46 2.21 -22.01 8.51
C VAL A 46 1.82 -20.69 9.19
N LEU A 47 0.83 -20.70 10.08
CA LEU A 47 0.45 -19.51 10.86
C LEU A 47 1.56 -19.06 11.80
N ASP A 48 2.20 -20.00 12.49
CA ASP A 48 3.28 -19.70 13.44
C ASP A 48 4.49 -19.09 12.73
N VAL A 49 4.88 -19.64 11.57
CA VAL A 49 5.93 -19.06 10.71
C VAL A 49 5.54 -17.67 10.23
N ALA A 50 4.32 -17.50 9.71
CA ALA A 50 3.83 -16.22 9.20
C ALA A 50 3.91 -15.15 10.29
N LYS A 51 3.46 -15.48 11.50
CA LYS A 51 3.53 -14.60 12.66
C LYS A 51 4.97 -14.31 13.10
N TYR A 52 5.82 -15.33 13.21
CA TYR A 52 7.21 -15.19 13.68
C TYR A 52 8.07 -14.32 12.75
N PHE A 53 7.89 -14.47 11.44
CA PHE A 53 8.62 -13.67 10.45
C PHE A 53 7.89 -12.38 10.04
N ASN A 54 6.70 -12.13 10.59
CA ASN A 54 5.82 -11.03 10.22
C ASN A 54 5.56 -10.97 8.70
N VAL A 55 5.23 -12.12 8.12
CA VAL A 55 4.92 -12.28 6.69
C VAL A 55 3.48 -12.74 6.47
N SER A 56 2.96 -12.53 5.27
CA SER A 56 1.62 -13.02 4.91
C SER A 56 1.61 -14.54 4.70
N ILE A 57 0.46 -15.19 4.93
CA ILE A 57 0.26 -16.62 4.59
C ILE A 57 0.39 -16.81 3.06
N ASP A 58 -0.08 -15.83 2.29
CA ASP A 58 0.00 -15.85 0.82
C ASP A 58 1.46 -15.85 0.34
N PHE A 59 2.36 -15.11 0.98
CA PHE A 59 3.80 -15.16 0.72
C PHE A 59 4.37 -16.59 0.85
N LEU A 60 4.01 -17.27 1.94
CA LEU A 60 4.48 -18.64 2.21
C LEU A 60 3.90 -19.67 1.23
N THR A 61 2.66 -19.46 0.77
CA THR A 61 1.86 -20.51 0.11
C THR A 61 1.60 -20.31 -1.38
N LYS A 62 1.62 -19.07 -1.89
CA LYS A 62 1.33 -18.76 -3.30
C LYS A 62 2.57 -18.41 -4.13
N GLY A 63 3.74 -18.32 -3.47
CA GLY A 63 4.98 -17.93 -4.13
C GLY A 63 5.04 -16.44 -4.50
N ASP A 64 4.10 -15.64 -3.98
CA ASP A 64 4.14 -14.19 -4.09
C ASP A 64 5.40 -13.65 -3.39
N ASP A 65 6.09 -12.69 -4.01
CA ASP A 65 7.31 -12.11 -3.44
C ASP A 65 7.00 -11.02 -2.40
N HIS A 66 5.73 -10.64 -2.27
CA HIS A 66 5.28 -9.64 -1.31
C HIS A 66 5.28 -10.17 0.12
N ILE A 67 6.18 -9.63 0.94
CA ILE A 67 6.50 -10.13 2.28
C ILE A 67 5.30 -9.91 3.22
N ASN A 68 4.58 -8.79 3.11
CA ASN A 68 3.40 -8.49 3.92
C ASN A 68 2.24 -7.90 3.09
N TYR A 69 1.08 -7.71 3.73
CA TYR A 69 -0.12 -7.20 3.07
C TYR A 69 0.06 -5.78 2.51
N ASP A 70 0.81 -4.92 3.21
CA ASP A 70 1.06 -3.55 2.76
C ASP A 70 1.92 -3.54 1.49
N GLU A 71 2.96 -4.36 1.42
CA GLU A 71 3.81 -4.52 0.24
C GLU A 71 3.02 -5.07 -0.96
N TYR A 72 2.14 -6.03 -0.70
CA TYR A 72 1.21 -6.55 -1.72
C TYR A 72 0.30 -5.44 -2.25
N LEU A 73 -0.31 -4.66 -1.36
CA LEU A 73 -1.19 -3.54 -1.74
C LEU A 73 -0.44 -2.49 -2.54
N VAL A 74 0.76 -2.08 -2.10
CA VAL A 74 1.58 -1.10 -2.82
C VAL A 74 1.90 -1.59 -4.22
N SER A 75 2.42 -2.81 -4.37
CA SER A 75 2.71 -3.42 -5.67
C SER A 75 1.49 -3.45 -6.59
N ARG A 76 0.34 -3.86 -6.04
CA ARG A 76 -0.92 -3.90 -6.78
C ARG A 76 -1.35 -2.50 -7.23
N TYR A 77 -1.32 -1.51 -6.34
CA TYR A 77 -1.67 -0.13 -6.68
C TYR A 77 -0.72 0.45 -7.73
N THR A 78 0.59 0.22 -7.60
CA THR A 78 1.58 0.62 -8.60
C THR A 78 1.27 0.01 -9.97
N LYS A 79 0.92 -1.28 -10.02
CA LYS A 79 0.55 -1.96 -11.26
C LYS A 79 -0.73 -1.39 -11.89
N ASP A 80 -1.74 -1.13 -11.08
CA ASP A 80 -3.01 -0.57 -11.54
C ASP A 80 -2.80 0.85 -12.09
N ILE A 81 -2.05 1.70 -11.37
CA ILE A 81 -1.68 3.06 -11.81
C ILE A 81 -0.91 3.00 -13.13
N ASN A 82 0.12 2.15 -13.24
CA ASN A 82 0.88 2.00 -14.49
C ASN A 82 0.00 1.58 -15.67
N THR A 83 -0.93 0.65 -15.43
CA THR A 83 -1.88 0.20 -16.46
C THR A 83 -2.79 1.35 -16.91
N MET A 84 -3.24 2.19 -15.99
CA MET A 84 -4.07 3.36 -16.30
C MET A 84 -3.27 4.44 -17.05
N LEU A 85 -2.06 4.75 -16.61
CA LEU A 85 -1.18 5.74 -17.24
C LEU A 85 -0.87 5.39 -18.70
N ASN A 86 -0.65 4.11 -18.99
CA ASN A 86 -0.41 3.62 -20.35
C ASN A 86 -1.61 3.84 -21.28
N LYS A 87 -2.83 3.85 -20.74
CA LYS A 87 -4.08 4.08 -21.49
C LYS A 87 -4.52 5.55 -21.50
N ALA A 88 -3.95 6.38 -20.63
CA ALA A 88 -4.28 7.79 -20.53
C ALA A 88 -3.71 8.60 -21.72
N ASN A 89 -4.40 9.67 -22.09
CA ASN A 89 -3.88 10.65 -23.04
C ASN A 89 -2.72 11.46 -22.39
N PRO A 90 -1.89 12.16 -23.20
CA PRO A 90 -0.71 12.85 -22.69
C PRO A 90 -1.00 13.88 -21.59
N GLU A 91 -2.07 14.66 -21.72
CA GLU A 91 -2.44 15.71 -20.77
C GLU A 91 -2.86 15.14 -19.39
N VAL A 92 -3.60 14.03 -19.39
CA VAL A 92 -3.99 13.34 -18.15
C VAL A 92 -2.79 12.64 -17.52
N ARG A 93 -1.92 12.04 -18.35
CA ARG A 93 -0.70 11.37 -17.88
C ARG A 93 0.22 12.34 -17.16
N GLU A 94 0.47 13.51 -17.75
CA GLU A 94 1.29 14.59 -17.16
C GLU A 94 0.80 14.95 -15.75
N LYS A 95 -0.50 15.23 -15.60
CA LYS A 95 -1.08 15.59 -14.30
C LYS A 95 -0.98 14.50 -13.23
N ILE A 96 -1.08 13.22 -13.63
CA ILE A 96 -0.95 12.10 -12.66
C ILE A 96 0.50 11.94 -12.24
N LEU A 97 1.46 12.13 -13.15
CA LEU A 97 2.89 12.09 -12.81
C LEU A 97 3.26 13.21 -11.85
N ASP A 98 2.74 14.44 -12.06
CA ASP A 98 2.96 15.55 -11.12
C ASP A 98 2.45 15.22 -9.71
N ILE A 99 1.26 14.62 -9.59
CA ILE A 99 0.70 14.20 -8.29
C ILE A 99 1.59 13.11 -7.66
N HIS A 100 2.04 12.14 -8.45
CA HIS A 100 2.90 11.07 -7.97
C HIS A 100 4.23 11.62 -7.45
N ASP A 101 4.85 12.58 -8.16
CA ASP A 101 6.08 13.23 -7.74
C ASP A 101 5.88 14.00 -6.44
N GLN A 102 4.78 14.74 -6.29
CA GLN A 102 4.45 15.42 -5.03
C GLN A 102 4.31 14.45 -3.85
N ILE A 103 3.60 13.32 -4.04
CA ILE A 103 3.46 12.28 -3.02
C ILE A 103 4.83 11.69 -2.67
N PHE A 104 5.68 11.44 -3.66
CA PHE A 104 7.03 10.95 -3.47
C PHE A 104 7.88 11.92 -2.64
N PHE A 105 7.86 13.21 -2.98
CA PHE A 105 8.58 14.24 -2.22
C PHE A 105 8.14 14.30 -0.76
N ILE A 106 6.83 14.34 -0.49
CA ILE A 106 6.27 14.32 0.88
C ILE A 106 6.74 13.07 1.63
N THR A 107 6.67 11.90 0.98
CA THR A 107 7.10 10.63 1.58
C THR A 107 8.60 10.64 1.92
N CYS A 108 9.43 11.15 1.01
CA CYS A 108 10.88 11.27 1.22
C CYS A 108 11.23 12.25 2.34
N GLU A 109 10.56 13.40 2.45
CA GLU A 109 10.77 14.34 3.55
C GLU A 109 10.53 13.66 4.90
N HIS A 110 9.47 12.87 5.04
CA HIS A 110 9.18 12.12 6.26
C HIS A 110 10.15 10.96 6.50
N ALA A 111 10.67 10.31 5.46
CA ALA A 111 11.60 9.19 5.59
C ALA A 111 13.02 9.63 5.99
N VAL A 112 13.46 10.80 5.52
CA VAL A 112 14.84 11.30 5.70
C VAL A 112 15.01 12.16 6.95
N SER A 113 13.97 12.84 7.41
CA SER A 113 14.09 13.84 8.49
C SER A 113 14.29 13.27 9.90
N GLY A 114 14.21 11.95 10.11
CA GLY A 114 14.48 11.32 11.42
C GLY A 114 13.65 11.88 12.60
N ALA A 115 12.62 12.68 12.29
CA ALA A 115 11.93 13.50 13.25
C ALA A 115 10.75 12.72 13.85
N SER A 116 10.67 12.82 15.18
CA SER A 116 9.54 12.51 16.06
C SER A 116 8.19 12.47 15.34
N LYS A 117 7.37 11.43 15.62
CA LYS A 117 5.97 11.21 15.19
C LYS A 117 5.42 12.31 14.26
N PRO A 118 5.09 11.99 12.99
CA PRO A 118 4.70 13.01 12.02
C PRO A 118 3.61 13.90 12.61
N ASN A 119 3.73 15.22 12.40
CA ASN A 119 2.62 16.11 12.65
C ASN A 119 1.53 15.73 11.64
N ASN A 120 0.66 14.80 12.06
CA ASN A 120 -0.28 14.02 11.27
C ASN A 120 -1.17 14.86 10.34
N LYS A 121 -1.22 16.18 10.54
CA LYS A 121 -2.11 17.10 9.85
C LYS A 121 -1.84 17.22 8.34
N GLU A 122 -0.59 17.21 7.87
CA GLU A 122 -0.30 17.30 6.42
C GLU A 122 -0.74 16.03 5.67
N LEU A 123 -0.42 14.86 6.23
CA LEU A 123 -0.87 13.57 5.69
C LEU A 123 -2.39 13.41 5.78
N GLU A 124 -3.01 13.87 6.88
CA GLU A 124 -4.47 13.91 7.02
C GLU A 124 -5.12 14.80 5.95
N LEU A 125 -4.52 15.96 5.64
CA LEU A 125 -5.02 16.87 4.60
C LEU A 125 -4.86 16.26 3.20
N VAL A 126 -3.72 15.66 2.86
CA VAL A 126 -3.52 14.93 1.59
C VAL A 126 -4.50 13.77 1.49
N GLN A 127 -4.66 12.99 2.56
CA GLN A 127 -5.63 11.89 2.61
C GLN A 127 -7.07 12.39 2.44
N GLN A 128 -7.44 13.53 3.04
CA GLN A 128 -8.76 14.14 2.86
C GLN A 128 -9.00 14.55 1.40
N ILE A 129 -8.01 15.16 0.75
CA ILE A 129 -8.07 15.56 -0.66
C ILE A 129 -8.21 14.33 -1.57
N VAL A 130 -7.39 13.30 -1.38
CA VAL A 130 -7.45 12.06 -2.16
C VAL A 130 -8.79 11.34 -1.95
N ASN A 131 -9.25 11.21 -0.70
CA ASN A 131 -10.53 10.59 -0.39
C ASN A 131 -11.71 11.36 -0.98
N PHE A 132 -11.64 12.69 -0.98
CA PHE A 132 -12.62 13.52 -1.69
C PHE A 132 -12.66 13.19 -3.18
N LEU A 133 -11.50 13.19 -3.86
CA LEU A 133 -11.41 12.88 -5.29
C LEU A 133 -11.94 11.47 -5.62
N LEU A 134 -11.66 10.49 -4.75
CA LEU A 134 -12.17 9.12 -4.90
C LEU A 134 -13.67 9.01 -4.62
N ARG A 135 -14.20 9.68 -3.60
CA ARG A 135 -15.64 9.75 -3.31
C ARG A 135 -16.40 10.42 -4.45
N MET A 136 -15.87 11.52 -4.97
CA MET A 136 -16.36 12.15 -6.18
C MET A 136 -16.43 11.13 -7.32
N LYS A 137 -15.30 10.50 -7.69
CA LYS A 137 -15.26 9.48 -8.76
C LYS A 137 -16.28 8.35 -8.58
N ASN A 138 -16.42 7.82 -7.36
CA ASN A 138 -17.34 6.73 -7.05
C ASN A 138 -18.82 7.17 -7.04
N ASN A 139 -19.12 8.34 -6.47
CA ASN A 139 -20.46 8.93 -6.45
C ASN A 139 -20.89 9.44 -7.83
N PHE A 140 -19.95 9.64 -8.75
CA PHE A 140 -20.19 9.90 -10.16
C PHE A 140 -20.44 8.63 -10.98
N GLY A 141 -20.49 7.45 -10.35
CA GLY A 141 -20.76 6.20 -11.04
C GLY A 141 -19.70 5.84 -12.09
N MET A 142 -18.47 6.38 -11.98
CA MET A 142 -17.37 6.03 -12.87
C MET A 142 -16.80 4.66 -12.52
N GLY A 143 -17.58 3.62 -12.79
CA GLY A 143 -17.12 2.24 -12.94
C GLY A 143 -16.96 1.90 -14.41
N ILE A 144 -15.90 1.18 -14.77
CA ILE A 144 -15.76 0.62 -16.12
C ILE A 144 -16.79 -0.51 -16.24
N LYS A 145 -17.84 -0.31 -17.04
CA LYS A 145 -18.73 -1.37 -17.53
C LYS A 145 -18.49 -1.58 -19.03
N GLU A 146 -18.84 -2.76 -19.54
CA GLU A 146 -18.62 -3.16 -20.94
C GLU A 146 -19.17 -2.16 -21.97
N ASP A 147 -20.19 -1.35 -21.59
CA ASP A 147 -20.91 -0.44 -22.50
C ASP A 147 -20.71 1.08 -22.21
N GLY A 148 -19.76 1.46 -21.35
CA GLY A 148 -19.41 2.87 -21.08
C GLY A 148 -20.05 3.53 -19.84
N PHE A 149 -19.96 4.87 -19.76
CA PHE A 149 -20.31 5.68 -18.57
C PHE A 149 -21.82 6.03 -18.48
N THR A 150 -22.46 5.82 -17.33
CA THR A 150 -23.82 6.35 -17.05
C THR A 150 -23.74 7.74 -16.40
N PRO A 151 -24.41 8.78 -16.94
CA PRO A 151 -24.31 10.12 -16.40
C PRO A 151 -25.21 10.30 -15.17
N SER A 152 -24.61 10.58 -14.00
CA SER A 152 -25.29 11.45 -13.03
C SER A 152 -25.47 12.81 -13.71
N THR A 153 -26.71 13.28 -13.86
CA THR A 153 -27.05 14.53 -14.53
C THR A 153 -26.13 15.67 -14.07
N LYS A 154 -25.56 16.43 -15.02
CA LYS A 154 -24.58 17.52 -14.78
C LYS A 154 -24.95 18.47 -13.62
N PHE A 155 -26.23 18.60 -13.33
CA PHE A 155 -26.78 19.36 -12.21
C PHE A 155 -26.46 18.77 -10.82
N GLU A 156 -26.66 17.46 -10.63
CA GLU A 156 -26.34 16.78 -9.37
C GLU A 156 -24.82 16.74 -9.12
N LEU A 157 -24.04 16.66 -10.20
CA LEU A 157 -22.58 16.81 -10.17
C LEU A 157 -22.17 18.18 -9.60
N ALA A 158 -22.74 19.26 -10.16
CA ALA A 158 -22.44 20.61 -9.73
C ALA A 158 -22.85 20.83 -8.26
N LYS A 159 -23.99 20.30 -7.84
CA LYS A 159 -24.50 20.42 -6.48
C LYS A 159 -23.61 19.71 -5.45
N LEU A 160 -23.14 18.50 -5.75
CA LEU A 160 -22.24 17.75 -4.86
C LEU A 160 -20.85 18.41 -4.80
N TYR A 161 -20.31 18.81 -5.96
CA TYR A 161 -19.04 19.55 -6.02
C TYR A 161 -19.10 20.84 -5.19
N LEU A 162 -20.14 21.66 -5.37
CA LEU A 162 -20.28 22.91 -4.63
C LEU A 162 -20.45 22.69 -3.12
N LYS A 163 -21.08 21.59 -2.70
CA LYS A 163 -21.23 21.23 -1.29
C LYS A 163 -19.88 20.92 -0.62
N GLU A 164 -19.03 20.16 -1.31
CA GLU A 164 -17.77 19.67 -0.72
C GLU A 164 -16.58 20.62 -1.01
N LYS A 165 -16.71 21.51 -2.01
CA LYS A 165 -15.70 22.49 -2.42
C LYS A 165 -15.15 23.33 -1.27
N GLN A 166 -16.01 23.80 -0.36
CA GLN A 166 -15.57 24.64 0.77
C GLN A 166 -14.57 23.93 1.68
N ASP A 167 -14.79 22.64 1.95
CA ASP A 167 -13.92 21.85 2.83
C ASP A 167 -12.56 21.60 2.16
N ILE A 168 -12.54 21.39 0.85
CA ILE A 168 -11.32 21.16 0.08
C ILE A 168 -10.51 22.44 -0.10
N ASP A 169 -11.18 23.54 -0.43
CA ASP A 169 -10.53 24.85 -0.56
C ASP A 169 -9.87 25.22 0.77
N LYS A 170 -10.52 24.90 1.91
CA LYS A 170 -9.92 25.04 3.24
C LYS A 170 -8.69 24.14 3.42
N SER A 171 -8.78 22.86 3.04
CA SER A 171 -7.64 21.92 3.14
C SER A 171 -6.45 22.35 2.29
N PHE A 172 -6.68 22.84 1.07
CA PHE A 172 -5.63 23.38 0.20
C PHE A 172 -4.98 24.63 0.79
N ASN A 173 -5.79 25.58 1.28
CA ASN A 173 -5.26 26.80 1.87
C ASN A 173 -4.42 26.52 3.12
N GLU A 174 -4.86 25.62 4.01
CA GLU A 174 -4.06 25.20 5.17
C GLU A 174 -2.75 24.52 4.76
N LEU A 175 -2.74 23.73 3.69
CA LEU A 175 -1.52 23.10 3.17
C LEU A 175 -0.53 24.14 2.62
N PHE A 176 -1.03 25.15 1.90
CA PHE A 176 -0.19 26.22 1.36
C PHE A 176 0.44 27.09 2.46
N GLU A 177 -0.33 27.45 3.50
CA GLU A 177 0.19 28.21 4.64
C GLU A 177 1.32 27.46 5.35
N LEU A 178 1.18 26.15 5.57
CA LEU A 178 2.23 25.31 6.17
C LEU A 178 3.52 25.28 5.31
N HIS A 179 3.37 25.24 3.99
CA HIS A 179 4.51 25.32 3.07
C HIS A 179 5.21 26.69 3.09
N ILE A 180 4.42 27.77 3.13
CA ILE A 180 4.94 29.14 3.24
C ILE A 180 5.70 29.32 4.55
N GLU A 181 5.14 28.88 5.69
CA GLU A 181 5.78 28.97 7.01
C GLU A 181 7.11 28.21 7.10
N ARG A 182 7.25 27.08 6.40
CA ARG A 182 8.50 26.33 6.31
C ARG A 182 9.56 27.02 5.44
N SER A 183 9.16 27.75 4.41
CA SER A 183 10.07 28.44 3.49
C SER A 183 10.72 29.72 4.05
N ILE A 184 10.22 30.20 5.20
CA ILE A 184 10.67 31.44 5.87
C ILE A 184 11.63 31.15 7.04
N LYS A 185 11.83 29.88 7.42
CA LYS A 185 12.79 29.42 8.44
C LYS A 185 14.05 28.83 7.82
#